data_AF-A0A9C9JR73-F1
#
_entry.id   AF-A0A9C9JR73-F1
#
_cell.length_a   1.000
_cell.length_b   1.000
_cell.length_c   1.000
_cell.angle_alpha   90.00
_cell.angle_beta   90.00
_cell.angle_gamma   90.00
#
_symmetry.space_group_name_H-M   'P 1'
#
loop_
_entity.id
_entity.type
_entity.pdbx_description
1 polymer ?
#
loop_
_entity_poly.entity_id
_entity_poly.type
_entity_poly.pdbx_seq_one_letter_code
_entity_poly.pdbx_strand_id
1 'polypeptide(L)'
;MILVRWFIGFFKALFRIWDQDEWFYYAKSGFDPQLPAFQRWEIATKVADKPPASQAEELMPLKNHWVILKDKYSQTPDEVVFFHTDRDKVEVLVEEFKRELRTRSSGNFYYKMIHGRNLDFIHGYRPPGEQKLIEGTEIDEEQEREKFLR
;
A
#
# COMPACT_ATOMS: atom_id res chain seq x y z
N MET A 1 42.69 21.44 5.74
CA MET A 1 41.78 20.27 5.77
C MET A 1 40.47 20.53 5.00
N ILE A 2 40.52 21.25 3.86
CA ILE A 2 39.34 21.66 3.06
C ILE A 2 39.29 20.93 1.71
N LEU A 3 40.45 20.52 1.17
CA LEU A 3 40.58 19.84 -0.13
C LEU A 3 39.95 18.43 -0.17
N VAL A 4 39.93 17.71 0.95
CA VAL A 4 39.34 16.35 1.02
C VAL A 4 37.81 16.39 0.90
N ARG A 5 37.16 17.48 1.36
CA ARG A 5 35.70 17.61 1.37
C ARG A 5 35.13 17.88 -0.03
N TRP A 6 35.88 18.60 -0.87
CA TRP A 6 35.52 18.85 -2.27
C TRP A 6 35.74 17.63 -3.15
N PHE A 7 36.81 16.87 -2.92
CA PHE A 7 37.07 15.62 -3.65
C PHE A 7 35.99 14.57 -3.39
N ILE A 8 35.53 14.39 -2.15
CA ILE A 8 34.43 13.45 -1.84
C ILE A 8 33.11 13.89 -2.50
N GLY A 9 32.83 15.19 -2.54
CA GLY A 9 31.64 15.73 -3.21
C GLY A 9 31.65 15.49 -4.73
N PHE A 10 32.80 15.66 -5.38
CA PHE A 10 32.97 15.45 -6.82
C PHE A 10 32.93 13.95 -7.20
N PHE A 11 33.53 13.07 -6.39
CA PHE A 11 33.45 11.61 -6.58
C PHE A 11 32.04 11.06 -6.33
N LYS A 12 31.27 11.61 -5.38
CA LYS A 12 29.84 11.28 -5.21
C LYS A 12 28.96 11.75 -6.37
N ALA A 13 29.38 12.78 -7.10
CA ALA A 13 28.68 13.26 -8.29
C ALA A 13 29.05 12.43 -9.54
N LEU A 14 30.29 11.94 -9.64
CA LEU A 14 30.75 11.10 -10.76
C LEU A 14 30.35 9.62 -10.61
N PHE A 15 30.44 9.08 -9.41
CA PHE A 15 29.91 7.78 -9.05
C PHE A 15 28.65 8.06 -8.27
N ARG A 16 27.51 8.04 -8.96
CA ARG A 16 26.20 8.06 -8.34
C ARG A 16 26.12 6.81 -7.45
N ILE A 17 26.63 6.90 -6.22
CA ILE A 17 26.66 5.81 -5.27
C ILE A 17 25.22 5.64 -4.82
N TRP A 18 24.50 4.82 -5.57
CA TRP A 18 23.21 4.31 -5.16
C TRP A 18 23.40 3.48 -3.90
N ASP A 19 22.48 3.62 -2.96
CA ASP A 19 22.42 2.71 -1.83
C ASP A 19 21.98 1.30 -2.29
N GLN A 20 21.99 0.33 -1.37
CA GLN A 20 21.67 -1.06 -1.69
C GLN A 20 20.25 -1.22 -2.25
N ASP A 21 19.29 -0.43 -1.76
CA ASP A 21 17.89 -0.48 -2.13
C ASP A 21 17.68 0.11 -3.53
N GLU A 22 18.36 1.22 -3.82
CA GLU A 22 18.43 1.87 -5.12
C GLU A 22 19.08 0.95 -6.17
N TRP A 23 20.18 0.27 -5.82
CA TRP A 23 20.81 -0.75 -6.68
C TRP A 23 19.88 -1.92 -6.96
N PHE A 24 19.17 -2.42 -5.94
CA PHE A 24 18.22 -3.52 -6.12
C PHE A 24 17.09 -3.12 -7.06
N TYR A 25 16.53 -1.92 -6.89
CA TYR A 25 15.51 -1.39 -7.79
C TYR A 25 16.02 -1.26 -9.23
N TYR A 26 17.22 -0.69 -9.42
CA TYR A 26 17.82 -0.54 -10.75
C TYR A 26 18.05 -1.90 -11.40
N ALA A 27 18.63 -2.87 -10.69
CA ALA A 27 18.88 -4.21 -11.22
C ALA A 27 17.59 -4.95 -11.59
N LYS A 28 16.50 -4.72 -10.85
CA LYS A 28 15.22 -5.37 -11.08
C LYS A 28 14.38 -4.72 -12.19
N SER A 29 14.37 -3.40 -12.25
CA SER A 29 13.47 -2.63 -13.12
C SER A 29 14.17 -2.02 -14.34
N GLY A 30 15.48 -1.79 -14.27
CA GLY A 30 16.25 -1.05 -15.28
C GLY A 30 16.05 0.47 -15.25
N PHE A 31 15.28 1.02 -14.30
CA PHE A 31 15.02 2.46 -14.19
C PHE A 31 15.91 3.13 -13.16
N ASP A 32 16.19 4.42 -13.40
CA ASP A 32 16.89 5.26 -12.45
C ASP A 32 16.12 5.34 -11.11
N PRO A 33 16.71 4.84 -10.01
CA PRO A 33 16.06 4.80 -8.70
C PRO A 33 15.77 6.18 -8.13
N GLN A 34 16.47 7.23 -8.58
CA GLN A 34 16.33 8.58 -8.03
C GLN A 34 15.20 9.38 -8.70
N LEU A 35 14.63 8.87 -9.81
CA LEU A 35 13.49 9.53 -10.43
C LEU A 35 12.30 9.57 -9.46
N PRO A 36 11.49 10.65 -9.47
CA PRO A 36 10.32 10.74 -8.60
C PRO A 36 9.37 9.56 -8.79
N ALA A 37 8.89 8.98 -7.69
CA ALA A 37 8.06 7.76 -7.73
C ALA A 37 6.78 7.94 -8.55
N PHE A 38 6.16 9.12 -8.55
CA PHE A 38 4.98 9.43 -9.35
C PHE A 38 5.19 9.30 -10.87
N GLN A 39 6.44 9.31 -11.36
CA GLN A 39 6.72 9.08 -12.79
C GLN A 39 6.54 7.60 -13.15
N ARG A 40 6.79 6.70 -12.20
CA ARG A 40 6.68 5.26 -12.39
C ARG A 40 5.34 4.70 -11.97
N TRP A 41 4.88 5.12 -10.80
CA TRP A 41 3.75 4.50 -10.11
C TRP A 41 2.52 5.41 -10.15
N GLU A 42 1.36 4.78 -10.18
CA GLU A 42 0.05 5.44 -10.13
C GLU A 42 -0.86 4.74 -9.13
N ILE A 43 -1.73 5.51 -8.49
CA ILE A 43 -2.80 4.94 -7.65
C ILE A 43 -4.09 4.97 -8.44
N ALA A 44 -4.72 3.80 -8.58
CA ALA A 44 -6.05 3.65 -9.11
C ALA A 44 -6.99 3.15 -8.00
N THR A 45 -8.25 3.60 -8.03
CA THR A 45 -9.29 3.10 -7.14
C THR A 45 -10.32 2.30 -7.93
N LYS A 46 -10.76 1.16 -7.40
CA LYS A 46 -11.84 0.37 -7.96
C LYS A 46 -12.93 0.19 -6.92
N VAL A 47 -14.19 0.30 -7.32
CA VAL A 47 -15.33 -0.01 -6.46
C VAL A 47 -16.01 -1.26 -7.00
N ALA A 48 -16.28 -2.24 -6.14
CA ALA A 48 -16.96 -3.46 -6.49
C ALA A 48 -18.00 -3.80 -5.43
N ASP A 49 -19.13 -4.36 -5.85
CA ASP A 49 -20.15 -4.82 -4.90
C ASP A 49 -19.60 -6.01 -4.10
N LYS A 50 -19.82 -5.98 -2.79
CA LYS A 50 -19.51 -7.09 -1.89
C LYS A 50 -20.60 -8.16 -2.07
N PRO A 51 -20.25 -9.44 -2.22
CA PRO A 51 -21.26 -10.50 -2.20
C PRO A 51 -21.99 -10.45 -0.84
N PRO A 52 -23.34 -10.46 -0.85
CA PRO A 52 -24.12 -10.32 0.38
C PRO A 52 -23.91 -11.54 1.27
N ALA A 53 -23.62 -11.30 2.56
CA ALA A 53 -23.49 -12.34 3.57
C ALA A 53 -24.79 -12.55 4.36
N SER A 54 -25.77 -11.66 4.22
CA SER A 54 -27.07 -11.73 4.91
C SER A 54 -28.20 -11.18 4.06
N GLN A 55 -29.45 -11.54 4.38
CA GLN A 55 -30.65 -11.00 3.71
C GLN A 55 -30.79 -9.48 3.86
N ALA A 56 -30.29 -8.90 4.95
CA ALA A 56 -30.25 -7.44 5.11
C ALA A 56 -29.24 -6.79 4.12
N GLU A 57 -28.11 -7.45 3.86
CA GLU A 57 -27.12 -7.01 2.86
C GLU A 57 -27.60 -7.23 1.41
N GLU A 58 -28.56 -8.13 1.15
CA GLU A 58 -29.19 -8.24 -0.18
C GLU A 58 -30.02 -7.00 -0.54
N LEU A 59 -30.66 -6.37 0.45
CA LEU A 59 -31.46 -5.15 0.27
C LEU A 59 -30.59 -3.89 0.14
N MET A 60 -29.41 -3.90 0.78
CA MET A 60 -28.43 -2.81 0.74
C MET A 60 -27.03 -3.38 0.54
N PRO A 61 -26.60 -3.62 -0.71
CA PRO A 61 -25.29 -4.20 -0.98
C PRO A 61 -24.18 -3.26 -0.53
N LEU A 62 -23.30 -3.78 0.31
CA LEU A 62 -22.07 -3.08 0.72
C LEU A 62 -21.11 -2.99 -0.46
N LYS A 63 -20.37 -1.88 -0.54
CA LYS A 63 -19.36 -1.69 -1.59
C LYS A 63 -17.97 -1.86 -1.00
N ASN A 64 -17.12 -2.59 -1.70
CA ASN A 64 -15.70 -2.65 -1.43
C ASN A 64 -14.99 -1.60 -2.27
N HIS A 65 -14.24 -0.72 -1.60
CA HIS A 65 -13.37 0.27 -2.21
C HIS A 65 -11.94 -0.26 -2.18
N TRP A 66 -11.34 -0.44 -3.34
CA TRP A 66 -10.01 -1.01 -3.54
C TRP A 66 -9.03 0.09 -3.95
N VAL A 67 -7.82 0.05 -3.39
CA VAL A 67 -6.68 0.89 -3.78
C VAL A 67 -5.66 -0.02 -4.46
N ILE A 68 -5.34 0.33 -5.70
CA ILE A 68 -4.48 -0.43 -6.59
C ILE A 68 -3.29 0.43 -6.96
N LEU A 69 -2.10 -0.08 -6.71
CA LEU A 69 -0.85 0.48 -7.18
C LEU A 69 -0.56 -0.07 -8.57
N LYS A 70 -0.49 0.83 -9.55
CA LYS A 70 -0.22 0.51 -10.95
C LYS A 70 1.18 0.92 -11.35
N ASP A 71 1.79 0.05 -12.15
CA ASP A 71 3.00 0.39 -12.90
C ASP A 71 2.60 1.00 -14.25
N LYS A 72 2.93 2.28 -14.45
CA LYS A 72 2.63 3.00 -15.69
C LYS A 72 3.28 2.38 -16.93
N TYR A 73 4.36 1.62 -16.76
CA TYR A 73 5.06 0.95 -17.85
C TYR A 73 4.76 -0.55 -17.90
N SER A 74 3.85 -1.04 -17.05
CA SER A 74 3.34 -2.42 -17.07
C SER A 74 4.42 -3.50 -16.97
N GLN A 75 5.53 -3.23 -16.27
CA GLN A 75 6.58 -4.23 -16.08
C GLN A 75 6.36 -5.06 -14.81
N THR A 76 5.66 -4.51 -13.83
CA THR A 76 5.15 -5.26 -12.69
C THR A 76 3.63 -5.37 -12.73
N PRO A 77 3.05 -6.48 -12.24
CA PRO A 77 1.61 -6.61 -12.15
C PRO A 77 1.02 -5.54 -11.23
N ASP A 78 -0.20 -5.10 -11.54
CA ASP A 78 -0.98 -4.22 -10.67
C ASP A 78 -1.17 -4.88 -9.30
N GLU A 79 -0.86 -4.15 -8.24
CA GLU A 79 -0.91 -4.67 -6.87
C GLU A 79 -2.03 -4.01 -6.09
N VAL A 80 -2.93 -4.80 -5.52
CA VAL A 80 -3.89 -4.30 -4.53
C VAL A 80 -3.12 -4.02 -3.26
N VAL A 81 -3.09 -2.76 -2.83
CA VAL A 81 -2.38 -2.33 -1.62
C VAL A 81 -3.31 -2.10 -0.44
N PHE A 82 -4.61 -1.88 -0.69
CA PHE A 82 -5.62 -1.75 0.35
C PHE A 82 -7.02 -2.02 -0.18
N PHE A 83 -7.94 -2.43 0.70
CA PHE A 83 -9.37 -2.38 0.43
C PHE A 83 -10.14 -2.17 1.74
N HIS A 84 -11.25 -1.43 1.69
CA HIS A 84 -12.17 -1.27 2.81
C HIS A 84 -13.59 -0.99 2.29
N THR A 85 -14.60 -1.28 3.10
CA THR A 85 -15.99 -0.88 2.85
C THR A 85 -16.29 0.59 3.15
N ASP A 86 -15.37 1.27 3.83
CA ASP A 86 -15.53 2.63 4.32
C ASP A 86 -14.78 3.55 3.37
N ARG A 87 -15.53 4.38 2.66
CA ARG A 87 -15.01 5.28 1.65
C ARG A 87 -14.04 6.31 2.24
N ASP A 88 -14.33 6.84 3.41
CA ASP A 88 -13.54 7.93 4.01
C ASP A 88 -12.14 7.45 4.37
N LYS A 89 -12.04 6.22 4.89
CA LYS A 89 -10.73 5.58 5.14
C LYS A 89 -9.94 5.35 3.86
N VAL A 90 -10.61 4.95 2.78
CA VAL A 90 -9.94 4.77 1.48
C VAL A 90 -9.45 6.10 0.93
N GLU A 91 -10.24 7.17 1.02
CA GLU A 91 -9.84 8.49 0.53
C GLU A 91 -8.62 9.05 1.28
N VAL A 92 -8.60 8.93 2.61
CA VAL A 92 -7.44 9.33 3.43
C VAL A 92 -6.17 8.59 2.97
N LEU A 93 -6.28 7.28 2.75
CA LEU A 93 -5.15 6.48 2.32
C LEU A 93 -4.68 6.82 0.90
N VAL A 94 -5.62 7.07 -0.02
CA VAL A 94 -5.29 7.49 -1.39
C VAL A 94 -4.51 8.80 -1.38
N GLU A 95 -4.90 9.78 -0.55
CA GLU A 95 -4.18 11.04 -0.42
C GLU A 95 -2.78 10.84 0.20
N GLU A 96 -2.65 9.94 1.17
CA GLU A 96 -1.35 9.56 1.72
C GLU A 96 -0.43 8.93 0.66
N PHE A 97 -0.93 7.97 -0.12
CA PHE A 97 -0.13 7.39 -1.22
C PHE A 97 0.27 8.44 -2.25
N LYS A 98 -0.63 9.35 -2.63
CA LYS A 98 -0.29 10.44 -3.55
C LYS A 98 0.81 11.33 -2.98
N ARG A 99 0.80 11.60 -1.67
CA ARG A 99 1.86 12.35 -0.98
C ARG A 99 3.18 11.58 -1.02
N GLU A 100 3.19 10.30 -0.72
CA GLU A 100 4.40 9.46 -0.78
C GLU A 100 4.97 9.38 -2.20
N LEU A 101 4.12 9.25 -3.22
CA LEU A 101 4.54 9.24 -4.63
C LEU A 101 5.22 10.54 -5.08
N ARG A 102 4.80 11.68 -4.52
CA ARG A 102 5.38 13.00 -4.83
C ARG A 102 6.67 13.29 -4.06
N THR A 103 6.82 12.70 -2.88
CA THR A 103 7.92 13.03 -1.95
C THR A 103 9.09 12.06 -2.05
N ARG A 104 8.87 10.82 -2.52
CA ARG A 104 9.90 9.79 -2.61
C ARG A 104 10.48 9.61 -4.02
N SER A 105 11.70 9.09 -4.04
CA SER A 105 12.29 8.51 -5.25
C SER A 105 11.69 7.12 -5.54
N SER A 106 11.79 6.68 -6.79
CA SER A 106 11.23 5.41 -7.26
C SER A 106 11.86 4.21 -6.57
N GLY A 107 13.18 4.24 -6.33
CA GLY A 107 13.90 3.20 -5.60
C GLY A 107 13.46 3.12 -4.14
N ASN A 108 13.36 4.28 -3.46
CA ASN A 108 12.92 4.32 -2.07
C ASN A 108 11.47 3.89 -1.91
N PHE A 109 10.58 4.34 -2.81
CA PHE A 109 9.19 3.95 -2.83
C PHE A 109 9.04 2.45 -3.10
N TYR A 110 9.76 1.92 -4.09
CA TYR A 110 9.75 0.51 -4.42
C TYR A 110 10.19 -0.35 -3.23
N TYR A 111 11.31 0.01 -2.59
CA TYR A 111 11.81 -0.76 -1.48
C TYR A 111 10.86 -0.75 -0.28
N LYS A 112 10.31 0.41 0.09
CA LYS A 112 9.41 0.52 1.24
C LYS A 112 8.03 -0.09 0.98
N MET A 113 7.41 0.25 -0.14
CA MET A 113 5.99 -0.03 -0.37
C MET A 113 5.77 -1.37 -1.08
N ILE A 114 6.68 -1.79 -1.96
CA ILE A 114 6.51 -2.99 -2.78
C ILE A 114 7.39 -4.15 -2.26
N HIS A 115 8.69 -3.93 -2.11
CA HIS A 115 9.63 -5.01 -1.74
C HIS A 115 9.53 -5.37 -0.26
N GLY A 116 9.70 -4.39 0.63
CA GLY A 116 9.59 -4.56 2.06
C GLY A 116 8.16 -4.77 2.53
N ARG A 117 7.17 -4.68 1.62
CA ARG A 117 5.74 -4.75 1.89
C ARG A 117 5.39 -4.04 3.19
N ASN A 118 5.94 -2.84 3.39
CA ASN A 118 5.74 -2.07 4.61
C ASN A 118 4.37 -1.40 4.55
N LEU A 119 3.35 -2.25 4.35
CA LEU A 119 1.93 -2.02 4.46
C LEU A 119 1.53 -2.04 5.94
N ASP A 120 2.49 -2.11 6.88
CA ASP A 120 2.26 -1.91 8.32
C ASP A 120 1.77 -0.49 8.64
N PHE A 121 1.84 0.44 7.67
CA PHE A 121 1.15 1.73 7.73
C PHE A 121 -0.36 1.63 7.41
N ILE A 122 -0.79 0.50 6.86
CA ILE A 122 -2.14 0.24 6.33
C ILE A 122 -2.79 -0.83 7.19
N HIS A 123 -3.40 -0.41 8.30
CA HIS A 123 -4.19 -1.29 9.15
C HIS A 123 -5.21 -2.08 8.30
N GLY A 124 -5.09 -3.41 8.27
CA GLY A 124 -6.12 -4.31 7.73
C GLY A 124 -5.87 -4.87 6.33
N TYR A 125 -4.65 -4.78 5.77
CA TYR A 125 -4.34 -5.56 4.56
C TYR A 125 -4.47 -7.07 4.83
N ARG A 126 -5.47 -7.71 4.22
CA ARG A 126 -5.52 -9.17 4.01
C ARG A 126 -5.51 -9.43 2.51
N PRO A 127 -4.57 -10.22 1.97
CA PRO A 127 -4.57 -10.51 0.54
C PRO A 127 -5.90 -11.19 0.14
N PRO A 128 -6.44 -10.89 -1.05
CA PRO A 128 -7.63 -11.54 -1.55
C PRO A 128 -7.36 -13.05 -1.71
N GLY A 129 -7.97 -13.85 -0.82
CA GLY A 129 -7.75 -15.30 -0.70
C GLY A 129 -7.48 -15.78 0.74
N GLU A 130 -7.08 -14.90 1.66
CA GLU A 130 -6.81 -15.24 3.08
C GLU A 130 -7.97 -14.89 4.04
N GLN A 131 -9.18 -14.72 3.51
CA GLN A 131 -10.37 -14.72 4.36
C GLN A 131 -10.64 -16.15 4.84
N LYS A 132 -9.96 -16.58 5.92
CA LYS A 132 -10.63 -17.53 6.80
C LYS A 132 -11.86 -16.81 7.33
N LEU A 133 -13.03 -17.30 6.92
CA LEU A 133 -14.27 -17.08 7.64
C LEU A 133 -13.95 -17.34 9.11
N ILE A 134 -14.11 -16.33 9.96
CA ILE A 134 -14.17 -16.58 11.39
C ILE A 134 -15.51 -17.30 11.58
N GLU A 135 -15.51 -18.61 11.37
CA GLU A 135 -16.55 -19.48 11.89
C GLU A 135 -16.48 -19.40 13.41
N GLY A 136 -17.62 -19.10 14.03
CA GLY A 136 -17.81 -19.30 15.46
C GLY A 136 -17.10 -18.30 16.35
N THR A 137 -17.60 -17.06 16.42
CA THR A 137 -17.78 -16.51 17.76
C THR A 137 -19.19 -16.91 18.15
N GLU A 138 -19.34 -18.07 18.80
CA GLU A 138 -20.54 -18.38 19.56
C GLU A 138 -20.70 -17.23 20.55
N ILE A 139 -21.65 -16.35 20.27
CA ILE A 139 -22.10 -15.37 21.24
C ILE A 139 -22.88 -16.20 22.25
N ASP A 140 -22.30 -16.38 23.43
CA ASP A 140 -22.97 -16.95 24.57
C ASP A 140 -24.13 -15.99 24.95
N GLU A 141 -25.33 -16.28 24.43
CA GLU A 141 -26.55 -15.48 24.63
C GLU A 141 -26.89 -15.27 26.11
N GLU A 142 -26.32 -16.09 27.00
CA GLU A 142 -26.48 -15.99 28.44
C GLU A 142 -25.69 -14.78 29.01
N GLN A 143 -24.55 -14.42 28.43
CA GLN A 143 -23.75 -13.25 28.85
C GLN A 143 -24.38 -11.90 28.47
N GLU A 144 -25.12 -11.81 27.37
CA GLU A 144 -25.81 -10.56 26.99
C GLU A 144 -27.07 -10.32 27.85
N ARG A 145 -27.76 -11.39 28.29
CA ARG A 145 -28.94 -11.25 29.15
C ARG A 145 -28.63 -10.64 30.52
N GLU A 146 -27.47 -10.94 31.11
CA GLU A 146 -27.10 -10.38 32.41
C GLU A 146 -26.74 -8.87 32.36
N LYS A 147 -26.34 -8.36 31.20
CA LYS A 147 -25.98 -6.94 31.03
C LYS A 147 -27.19 -6.00 30.99
N PHE A 148 -28.37 -6.50 30.63
CA PHE A 148 -29.60 -5.69 30.54
C PHE A 148 -30.47 -5.75 31.80
N LEU A 149 -30.07 -6.53 32.81
CA LEU A 149 -30.78 -6.66 34.10
C LEU A 149 -30.05 -5.97 35.27
N ARG A 150 -29.04 -5.15 35.00
CA ARG A 150 -28.41 -4.26 35.99
C ARG A 150 -28.64 -2.80 35.69
#